data_AF-A0A381IEP3-F1
#
_entry.id   AF-A0A381IEP3-F1
#
_cell.length_a   1.000
_cell.length_b   1.000
_cell.length_c   1.000
_cell.angle_alpha   90.00
_cell.angle_beta   90.00
_cell.angle_gamma   90.00
#
_symmetry.space_group_name_H-M   'P 1'
#
loop_
_entity.id
_entity.type
_entity.pdbx_description
1 polymer ?
#
loop_
_entity_poly.entity_id
_entity_poly.type
_entity_poly.pdbx_seq_one_letter_code
_entity_poly.pdbx_strand_id
1 'polypeptide(L)'
;MKNEQAKKDGEKEEYEKVGFVQTPQSFYNPDLFQFNLHSERRIPNEQDYFYRDIQLARNRTNSVIYGGSNTVISREALEEVDGFYTYSITEDFATGILIQVRGIDVMLFQKYMHQVYLLQI
;
A
#
# COMPACT_ATOMS: atom_id res chain seq x y z
N MET A 1 -21.10 -48.29 21.19
CA MET A 1 -20.42 -47.07 21.68
C MET A 1 -20.11 -46.22 20.46
N LYS A 2 -20.94 -45.19 20.19
CA LYS A 2 -20.82 -44.31 19.03
C LYS A 2 -20.06 -43.04 19.45
N ASN A 3 -19.17 -42.60 18.56
CA ASN A 3 -18.27 -41.46 18.66
C ASN A 3 -18.90 -40.18 19.21
N GLU A 4 -18.28 -39.61 20.24
CA GLU A 4 -18.39 -38.20 20.62
C GLU A 4 -17.11 -37.47 20.19
N GLN A 5 -17.03 -37.13 18.91
CA GLN A 5 -16.23 -36.01 18.45
C GLN A 5 -17.06 -35.25 17.41
N ALA A 6 -17.90 -34.35 17.91
CA ALA A 6 -18.58 -33.35 17.11
C ALA A 6 -18.63 -32.05 17.92
N LYS A 7 -17.61 -31.20 17.73
CA LYS A 7 -17.67 -29.73 17.72
C LYS A 7 -16.29 -29.14 17.91
N LYS A 8 -15.78 -28.52 16.84
CA LYS A 8 -15.30 -27.12 16.80
C LYS A 8 -14.81 -26.86 15.37
N ASP A 9 -15.74 -26.87 14.42
CA ASP A 9 -15.52 -26.16 13.17
C ASP A 9 -15.51 -24.67 13.55
N GLY A 10 -14.32 -24.07 13.55
CA GLY A 10 -14.15 -22.65 13.87
C GLY A 10 -14.98 -21.81 12.91
N GLU A 11 -15.76 -20.88 13.44
CA GLU A 11 -16.37 -19.82 12.66
C GLU A 11 -15.27 -19.15 11.83
N LYS A 12 -15.37 -19.25 10.51
CA LYS A 12 -14.51 -18.46 9.61
C LYS A 12 -14.95 -17.02 9.76
N GLU A 13 -14.10 -16.18 10.36
CA GLU A 13 -14.27 -14.73 10.27
C GLU A 13 -14.27 -14.36 8.78
N GLU A 14 -15.37 -13.76 8.31
CA GLU A 14 -15.52 -13.27 6.95
C GLU A 14 -14.75 -11.96 6.84
N TYR A 15 -13.48 -12.05 6.43
CA TYR A 15 -12.65 -10.88 6.16
C TYR A 15 -13.02 -10.28 4.79
N GLU A 16 -13.10 -8.95 4.70
CA GLU A 16 -13.21 -8.24 3.42
C GLU A 16 -12.04 -8.63 2.50
N LYS A 17 -12.35 -8.84 1.20
CA LYS A 17 -11.33 -9.20 0.21
C LYS A 17 -10.47 -7.98 -0.12
N VAL A 18 -9.21 -8.03 0.31
CA VAL A 18 -8.21 -6.99 0.02
C VAL A 18 -7.35 -7.40 -1.17
N GLY A 19 -7.29 -6.54 -2.18
CA GLY A 19 -6.54 -6.75 -3.42
C GLY A 19 -5.06 -6.46 -3.25
N PHE A 20 -4.72 -5.33 -2.62
CA PHE A 20 -3.35 -5.05 -2.22
C PHE A 20 -3.26 -4.13 -1.00
N VAL A 21 -2.13 -4.24 -0.30
CA VAL A 21 -1.75 -3.39 0.82
C VAL A 21 -0.45 -2.70 0.48
N GLN A 22 -0.52 -1.38 0.28
CA GLN A 22 0.63 -0.51 0.06
C GLN A 22 1.17 -0.03 1.42
N THR A 23 2.49 0.08 1.55
CA THR A 23 3.12 0.79 2.66
C THR A 23 3.88 2.01 2.15
N PRO A 24 4.07 3.07 2.96
CA PRO A 24 4.82 4.25 2.54
C PRO A 24 6.21 3.92 1.99
N GLN A 25 6.62 4.63 0.96
CA GLN A 25 8.00 4.66 0.50
C GLN A 25 8.64 5.96 1.02
N SER A 26 9.71 5.81 1.80
CA SER A 26 10.44 6.94 2.36
C SER A 26 11.94 6.69 2.16
N PHE A 27 12.66 7.76 1.85
CA PHE A 27 14.08 7.72 1.52
C PHE A 27 14.87 8.55 2.54
N TYR A 28 16.06 8.06 2.90
CA TYR A 28 16.95 8.76 3.81
C TYR A 28 17.64 9.96 3.16
N ASN A 29 17.86 9.92 1.85
CA ASN A 29 18.60 10.93 1.13
C ASN A 29 17.64 12.03 0.65
N PRO A 30 18.07 13.31 0.67
CA PRO A 30 17.29 14.38 0.06
C PRO A 30 17.10 14.10 -1.44
N ASP A 31 15.95 14.46 -1.97
CA ASP A 31 15.75 14.44 -3.42
C ASP A 31 16.61 15.51 -4.11
N LEU A 32 16.67 15.44 -5.44
CA LEU A 32 17.50 16.34 -6.25
C LEU A 32 17.12 17.81 -6.07
N PHE A 33 15.84 18.13 -5.83
CA PHE A 33 15.40 19.50 -5.64
C PHE A 33 15.77 19.98 -4.24
N GLN A 34 15.55 19.15 -3.22
CA GLN A 34 15.95 19.42 -1.85
C GLN A 34 17.45 19.73 -1.76
N PHE A 35 18.28 18.88 -2.38
CA PHE A 35 19.73 19.03 -2.40
C PHE A 35 20.19 20.26 -3.19
N ASN A 36 19.75 20.41 -4.45
CA ASN A 36 20.22 21.50 -5.31
C ASN A 36 19.74 22.89 -4.83
N LEU A 37 18.61 22.96 -4.13
CA LEU A 37 18.05 24.20 -3.58
C LEU A 37 18.40 24.43 -2.11
N HIS A 38 19.26 23.60 -1.50
CA HIS A 38 19.68 23.70 -0.10
C HIS A 38 18.48 23.81 0.86
N SER A 39 17.47 22.95 0.64
CA SER A 39 16.16 23.04 1.28
C SER A 39 15.80 21.78 2.08
N GLU A 40 16.76 20.90 2.34
CA GLU A 40 16.63 19.60 2.99
C GLU A 40 15.95 19.68 4.36
N ARG A 41 16.15 20.79 5.10
CA ARG A 41 15.55 21.00 6.44
C ARG A 41 14.26 21.81 6.43
N ARG A 42 13.88 22.41 5.29
CA ARG A 42 12.77 23.37 5.19
C ARG A 42 11.60 22.83 4.39
N ILE A 43 11.87 22.07 3.34
CA ILE A 43 10.85 21.53 2.44
C ILE A 43 10.83 20.01 2.64
N PRO A 44 9.68 19.40 2.99
CA PRO A 44 9.58 17.95 3.10
C PRO A 44 9.79 17.28 1.73
N ASN A 45 10.25 16.03 1.73
CA ASN A 45 10.39 15.28 0.50
C ASN A 45 9.01 15.10 -0.16
N GLU A 46 8.94 15.25 -1.47
CA GLU A 46 7.68 15.11 -2.21
C GLU A 46 7.03 13.73 -2.00
N GLN A 47 7.84 12.67 -1.97
CA GLN A 47 7.34 11.32 -1.78
C GLN A 47 6.78 11.10 -0.37
N ASP A 48 7.41 11.70 0.65
CA ASP A 48 6.87 11.64 2.01
C ASP A 48 5.49 12.28 2.08
N TYR A 49 5.28 13.44 1.42
CA TYR A 49 3.97 14.08 1.33
C TYR A 49 2.95 13.18 0.61
N PHE A 50 3.35 12.58 -0.51
CA PHE A 50 2.48 11.67 -1.26
C PHE A 50 2.03 10.46 -0.43
N TYR A 51 2.94 9.78 0.26
CA TYR A 51 2.59 8.58 1.00
C TYR A 51 1.96 8.84 2.37
N ARG A 52 2.31 9.94 3.06
CA ARG A 52 1.83 10.21 4.41
C ARG A 52 0.51 10.96 4.45
N ASP A 53 0.25 11.82 3.47
CA ASP A 53 -0.94 12.66 3.47
C ASP A 53 -1.91 12.22 2.35
N ILE A 54 -1.43 12.16 1.11
CA ILE A 54 -2.30 11.89 -0.04
C ILE A 54 -2.81 10.45 -0.06
N GLN A 55 -1.92 9.45 -0.02
CA GLN A 55 -2.31 8.04 -0.04
C GLN A 55 -3.11 7.66 1.21
N LEU A 56 -2.80 8.26 2.36
CA LEU A 56 -3.57 8.05 3.59
C LEU A 56 -5.00 8.60 3.46
N ALA A 57 -5.18 9.76 2.83
CA ALA A 57 -6.52 10.28 2.53
C ALA A 57 -7.31 9.37 1.58
N ARG A 58 -6.62 8.74 0.61
CA ARG A 58 -7.21 7.84 -0.39
C ARG A 58 -7.72 6.51 0.16
N ASN A 59 -7.30 6.11 1.36
CA ASN A 59 -7.92 5.00 2.10
C ASN A 59 -9.43 5.20 2.26
N ARG A 60 -9.89 6.44 2.48
CA ARG A 60 -11.31 6.73 2.73
C ARG A 60 -12.21 6.48 1.52
N THR A 61 -11.64 6.40 0.33
CA THR A 61 -12.37 6.28 -0.93
C THR A 61 -11.97 5.03 -1.73
N ASN A 62 -11.32 4.06 -1.08
CA ASN A 62 -10.81 2.84 -1.72
C ASN A 62 -10.02 3.14 -3.01
N SER A 63 -9.18 4.18 -2.96
CA SER A 63 -8.54 4.70 -4.17
C SER A 63 -7.02 4.71 -4.09
N VAL A 64 -6.41 3.96 -3.17
CA VAL A 64 -4.95 3.94 -2.98
C VAL A 64 -4.21 3.56 -4.26
N ILE A 65 -3.11 4.24 -4.55
CA ILE A 65 -2.22 3.89 -5.68
C ILE A 65 -1.29 2.76 -5.27
N TYR A 66 -1.18 1.75 -6.14
CA TYR A 66 -0.08 0.81 -6.12
C TYR A 66 1.14 1.46 -6.78
N GLY A 67 2.19 1.73 -5.98
CA GLY A 67 3.42 2.43 -6.39
C GLY A 67 4.59 1.51 -6.71
N GLY A 68 4.33 0.25 -7.07
CA GLY A 68 5.33 -0.69 -7.62
C GLY A 68 6.28 -1.33 -6.61
N SER A 69 6.49 -0.70 -5.46
CA SER A 69 7.29 -1.24 -4.35
C SER A 69 6.49 -1.24 -3.05
N ASN A 70 7.07 -1.84 -2.00
CA ASN A 70 6.52 -1.74 -0.64
C ASN A 70 5.05 -2.19 -0.53
N THR A 71 4.65 -3.16 -1.36
CA THR A 71 3.27 -3.62 -1.51
C THR A 71 3.18 -5.13 -1.40
N VAL A 72 2.15 -5.60 -0.72
CA VAL A 72 1.73 -7.01 -0.74
C VAL A 72 0.44 -7.09 -1.54
N ILE A 73 0.40 -8.00 -2.52
CA ILE A 73 -0.73 -8.16 -3.44
C ILE A 73 -1.35 -9.54 -3.23
N SER A 74 -2.68 -9.60 -3.18
CA SER A 74 -3.42 -10.85 -3.22
C SER A 74 -3.26 -11.50 -4.59
N ARG A 75 -2.76 -12.74 -4.61
CA ARG A 75 -2.66 -13.54 -5.84
C ARG A 75 -4.02 -13.71 -6.52
N GLU A 76 -5.07 -13.95 -5.73
CA GLU A 76 -6.43 -14.13 -6.24
C GLU A 76 -6.91 -12.86 -6.96
N ALA A 77 -6.73 -11.69 -6.34
CA ALA A 77 -7.10 -10.41 -6.95
C ALA A 77 -6.31 -10.12 -8.25
N LEU A 78 -5.03 -10.53 -8.29
CA LEU A 78 -4.20 -10.38 -9.46
C LEU A 78 -4.62 -11.33 -10.59
N GLU A 79 -4.98 -12.56 -10.27
CA GLU A 79 -5.53 -13.53 -11.23
C GLU A 79 -6.89 -13.08 -11.77
N GLU A 80 -7.72 -12.43 -10.96
CA GLU A 80 -8.99 -11.85 -11.41
C GLU A 80 -8.80 -10.80 -12.52
N VAL A 81 -7.68 -10.07 -12.54
CA VAL A 81 -7.37 -9.03 -13.53
C VAL A 81 -6.41 -9.47 -14.63
N ASP A 82 -6.26 -10.79 -14.82
CA ASP A 82 -5.39 -11.41 -15.82
C ASP A 82 -3.89 -11.15 -15.62
N GLY A 83 -3.47 -10.90 -14.37
CA GLY A 83 -2.07 -10.67 -14.01
C GLY A 83 -1.66 -9.19 -13.98
N PHE A 84 -0.35 -8.94 -14.09
CA PHE A 84 0.18 -7.58 -14.21
C PHE A 84 -0.09 -7.01 -15.61
N TYR A 85 -0.43 -5.72 -15.67
CA TYR A 85 -0.67 -5.02 -16.92
C TYR A 85 0.63 -4.74 -17.70
N THR A 86 0.83 -5.39 -18.85
CA THR A 86 2.13 -5.35 -19.56
C THR A 86 2.26 -4.29 -20.66
N TYR A 87 1.21 -3.51 -20.92
CA TYR A 87 1.19 -2.52 -22.01
C TYR A 87 1.50 -1.08 -21.56
N SER A 88 1.81 -0.85 -20.28
CA SER A 88 2.23 0.45 -19.75
C SER A 88 3.64 0.35 -19.18
N ILE A 89 4.39 1.46 -19.23
CA ILE A 89 5.66 1.62 -18.49
C ILE A 89 5.39 1.70 -16.98
N THR A 90 4.20 2.15 -16.58
CA THR A 90 3.73 2.18 -15.19
C THR A 90 2.79 1.00 -14.95
N GLU A 91 3.32 -0.22 -15.03
CA GLU A 91 2.52 -1.45 -14.91
C GLU A 91 1.83 -1.56 -13.55
N ASP A 92 2.51 -1.09 -12.52
CA ASP A 92 2.06 -1.04 -11.15
C ASP A 92 0.76 -0.25 -11.00
N PHE A 93 0.77 1.03 -11.38
CA PHE A 93 -0.39 1.90 -11.30
C PHE A 93 -1.54 1.37 -12.16
N ALA A 94 -1.24 0.90 -13.38
CA ALA A 94 -2.24 0.32 -14.27
C ALA A 94 -2.89 -0.94 -13.68
N THR A 95 -2.09 -1.85 -13.12
CA THR A 95 -2.59 -3.07 -12.45
C THR A 95 -3.44 -2.71 -11.23
N GLY A 96 -3.01 -1.72 -10.44
CA GLY A 96 -3.77 -1.24 -9.28
C GLY A 96 -5.15 -0.72 -9.66
N ILE A 97 -5.26 0.03 -10.77
CA ILE A 97 -6.56 0.49 -11.29
C ILE A 97 -7.43 -0.70 -11.68
N LEU A 98 -6.88 -1.71 -12.37
CA LEU A 98 -7.67 -2.88 -12.78
C LEU A 98 -8.25 -3.62 -11.56
N ILE A 99 -7.45 -3.79 -10.50
CA ILE A 99 -7.91 -4.40 -9.24
C ILE A 99 -9.04 -3.57 -8.61
N GLN A 100 -8.89 -2.24 -8.58
CA GLN A 100 -9.94 -1.33 -8.07
C GLN A 100 -11.23 -1.38 -8.90
N VAL A 101 -11.12 -1.48 -10.23
CA VAL A 101 -12.28 -1.56 -11.14
C VAL A 101 -13.07 -2.85 -10.92
N ARG A 102 -12.43 -3.93 -10.43
CA ARG A 102 -13.13 -5.16 -10.02
C ARG A 102 -13.89 -5.03 -8.70
N GLY A 103 -13.83 -3.87 -8.04
CA GLY A 103 -14.50 -3.62 -6.77
C GLY A 103 -13.81 -4.27 -5.57
N ILE A 104 -12.53 -4.63 -5.71
CA ILE A 104 -11.73 -5.23 -4.65
C ILE A 104 -11.13 -4.10 -3.80
N ASP A 105 -11.14 -4.25 -2.48
CA ASP A 105 -10.64 -3.22 -1.57
C ASP A 105 -9.12 -3.13 -1.58
N VAL A 106 -8.60 -1.91 -1.53
CA VAL A 106 -7.18 -1.61 -1.52
C VAL A 106 -6.90 -0.61 -0.42
N MET A 107 -5.74 -0.76 0.23
CA MET A 107 -5.41 0.10 1.37
C MET A 107 -3.94 0.44 1.43
N LEU A 108 -3.66 1.61 2.00
CA LEU A 108 -2.38 2.02 2.51
C LEU A 108 -2.36 1.63 4.00
N PHE A 109 -1.43 0.76 4.35
CA PHE A 109 -1.07 0.52 5.74
C PHE A 109 0.11 1.40 6.14
N GLN A 110 -0.15 2.35 7.04
CA GLN A 110 0.88 3.19 7.63
C GLN A 110 0.92 2.93 9.14
N LYS A 111 2.01 2.32 9.61
CA LYS A 111 2.33 2.32 11.04
C LYS A 111 2.86 3.71 11.40
N TYR A 112 2.30 4.34 12.43
CA TYR A 112 2.84 5.59 12.96
C TYR A 112 4.29 5.37 13.39
N MET A 113 5.23 5.83 12.56
CA MET A 113 6.64 5.94 12.94
C MET A 113 6.75 7.15 13.88
N HIS A 114 6.49 6.94 15.16
CA HIS A 114 7.03 7.86 16.15
C HIS A 114 8.56 7.73 16.10
N GLN A 115 9.20 8.80 15.64
CA GLN A 115 10.57 9.20 15.99
C GLN A 115 11.72 8.57 15.19
N VAL A 116 12.03 9.15 14.03
CA VAL A 116 13.40 9.16 13.47
C VAL A 116 13.71 10.52 12.83
N TYR A 117 13.65 11.60 13.63
CA TYR A 117 14.23 12.91 13.26
C TYR A 117 15.11 13.48 14.39
N LEU A 118 15.63 12.62 15.28
CA LEU A 118 16.33 13.07 16.50
C LEU A 118 17.83 12.80 16.57
N LEU A 119 18.48 12.34 15.51
CA LEU A 119 19.95 12.23 15.48
C LEU A 119 20.50 12.56 14.09
N GLN A 120 20.54 13.85 13.78
CA GLN A 120 21.61 14.46 13.00
C GLN A 120 22.19 15.57 13.87
N ILE A 121 23.12 15.16 14.74
CA ILE A 121 24.09 16.03 15.42
C ILE A 121 25.40 15.88 14.65
#